data_AF-A0A3D3TG05-F1
#
_entry.id   AF-A0A3D3TG05-F1
#
_cell.length_a   1.000
_cell.length_b   1.000
_cell.length_c   1.000
_cell.angle_alpha   90.00
_cell.angle_beta   90.00
_cell.angle_gamma   90.00
#
_symmetry.space_group_name_H-M   'P 1'
#
loop_
_entity.id
_entity.type
_entity.pdbx_description
1 polymer ?
#
loop_
_entity_poly.entity_id
_entity_poly.type
_entity_poly.pdbx_seq_one_letter_code
_entity_poly.pdbx_strand_id
1 'polypeptide(L)'
;MKAKIISTVLAGMFFVGTVGSAFAVNPRIYKKTEKSDVDNTVATEVYRGEDDANLVPLAKYVVKYSDEGKAVEKTIYKWNVKEGWTAQLKYVYHYDLSGKMDALEYAEWDVDKKQWKDNPYLTMYLYTGEGDLLTINE
;
A
#
# COMPACT_ATOMS: atom_id res chain seq x y z
N MET A 1 19.69 20.23 -7.99
CA MET A 1 18.50 20.98 -8.47
C MET A 1 17.59 21.24 -7.29
N LYS A 2 17.22 22.50 -7.04
CA LYS A 2 16.35 22.89 -5.92
C LYS A 2 14.89 22.73 -6.36
N ALA A 3 14.16 21.77 -5.80
CA ALA A 3 12.73 21.64 -6.05
C ALA A 3 11.97 22.62 -5.14
N LYS A 4 11.17 23.50 -5.77
CA LYS A 4 10.26 24.41 -5.07
C LYS A 4 9.03 23.62 -4.62
N ILE A 5 8.66 23.78 -3.35
CA ILE A 5 7.49 23.15 -2.73
C ILE A 5 6.24 23.81 -3.31
N ILE A 6 5.34 23.02 -3.90
CA ILE A 6 3.96 23.43 -4.19
C ILE A 6 3.06 22.77 -3.15
N SER A 7 2.40 23.63 -2.37
CA SER A 7 1.46 23.29 -1.31
C SER A 7 0.08 22.94 -1.89
N THR A 8 -0.59 22.01 -1.20
CA THR A 8 -2.06 21.79 -1.08
C THR A 8 -2.86 21.19 -2.25
N VAL A 9 -3.40 19.99 -2.01
CA VAL A 9 -4.85 19.73 -2.15
C VAL A 9 -5.32 18.96 -0.91
N LEU A 10 -6.27 19.55 -0.20
CA LEU A 10 -7.07 18.99 0.88
C LEU A 10 -8.19 18.15 0.25
N ALA A 11 -8.22 16.83 0.45
CA ALA A 11 -9.41 16.02 0.17
C ALA A 11 -9.41 14.71 0.98
N GLY A 12 -10.38 14.58 1.90
CA GLY A 12 -10.86 13.29 2.42
C GLY A 12 -10.11 12.72 3.63
N MET A 13 -10.25 13.36 4.79
CA MET A 13 -9.90 12.77 6.09
C MET A 13 -10.98 11.72 6.46
N PHE A 14 -10.71 10.42 6.31
CA PHE A 14 -11.47 9.39 7.00
C PHE A 14 -10.76 9.05 8.32
N PHE A 15 -11.28 9.62 9.41
CA PHE A 15 -10.97 9.23 10.78
C PHE A 15 -11.82 8.01 11.15
N VAL A 16 -11.18 6.89 11.53
CA VAL A 16 -11.78 5.91 12.44
C VAL A 16 -10.69 5.33 13.34
N GLY A 17 -10.88 5.46 14.67
CA GLY A 17 -10.19 4.67 15.69
C GLY A 17 -9.54 5.45 16.83
N THR A 18 -10.28 5.65 17.93
CA THR A 18 -9.82 6.18 19.22
C THR A 18 -9.14 5.12 20.10
N VAL A 19 -8.01 5.46 20.73
CA VAL A 19 -7.53 5.11 22.10
C VAL A 19 -6.34 6.06 22.37
N GLY A 20 -6.25 6.84 23.44
CA GLY A 20 -6.14 6.42 24.85
C GLY A 20 -4.70 6.72 25.33
N SER A 21 -4.55 7.79 26.11
CA SER A 21 -3.35 8.46 26.69
C SER A 21 -2.10 7.65 27.08
N ALA A 22 -0.90 8.19 26.76
CA ALA A 22 0.29 8.24 27.62
C ALA A 22 1.36 9.18 26.99
N PHE A 23 2.11 9.93 27.80
CA PHE A 23 3.22 10.79 27.35
C PHE A 23 4.35 9.94 26.75
N ALA A 24 4.32 9.77 25.43
CA ALA A 24 5.46 9.52 24.58
C ALA A 24 5.41 10.60 23.50
N VAL A 25 6.54 11.15 23.06
CA VAL A 25 6.56 12.03 21.89
C VAL A 25 6.03 11.20 20.72
N ASN A 26 4.72 11.30 20.46
CA ASN A 26 4.07 10.51 19.44
C ASN A 26 4.57 11.08 18.12
N PRO A 27 5.36 10.32 17.33
CA PRO A 27 5.96 10.88 16.14
C PRO A 27 4.84 11.40 15.23
N ARG A 28 4.90 12.68 14.85
CA ARG A 28 3.90 13.25 13.94
C ARG A 28 3.98 12.50 12.61
N ILE A 29 2.89 11.84 12.21
CA ILE A 29 2.84 11.11 10.93
C ILE A 29 2.08 11.95 9.91
N TYR A 30 2.69 12.12 8.75
CA TYR A 30 2.12 12.84 7.62
C TYR A 30 1.88 11.86 6.47
N LYS A 31 0.86 12.15 5.66
CA LYS A 31 0.50 11.33 4.50
C LYS A 31 0.27 12.23 3.29
N LYS A 32 0.74 11.77 2.15
CA LYS A 32 0.49 12.39 0.85
C LYS A 32 -0.14 11.34 -0.05
N THR A 33 -1.29 11.65 -0.63
CA THR A 33 -1.99 10.74 -1.53
C THR A 33 -2.18 11.37 -2.89
N GLU A 34 -1.87 10.62 -3.94
CA GLU A 34 -2.02 11.02 -5.34
C GLU A 34 -2.80 9.93 -6.09
N LYS A 35 -3.69 10.35 -6.98
CA LYS A 35 -4.45 9.45 -7.85
C LYS A 35 -3.98 9.62 -9.29
N SER A 36 -3.87 8.52 -10.03
CA SER A 36 -3.65 8.50 -11.48
C SER A 36 -4.84 7.84 -12.15
N ASP A 37 -5.60 8.59 -12.92
CA ASP A 37 -6.75 8.07 -13.67
C ASP A 37 -6.30 7.26 -14.90
N VAL A 38 -5.08 7.51 -15.42
CA VAL A 38 -4.52 6.78 -16.57
C VAL A 38 -4.24 5.32 -16.22
N ASP A 39 -3.68 5.08 -15.04
CA ASP A 39 -3.30 3.73 -14.59
C ASP A 39 -4.30 3.15 -13.59
N ASN A 40 -5.34 3.90 -13.26
CA ASN A 40 -6.30 3.65 -12.17
C ASN A 40 -5.59 3.28 -10.86
N THR A 41 -4.66 4.13 -10.42
CA THR A 41 -3.85 3.90 -9.22
C THR A 41 -4.02 4.98 -8.18
N VAL A 42 -3.81 4.60 -6.91
CA VAL A 42 -3.68 5.51 -5.78
C VAL A 42 -2.34 5.26 -5.10
N ALA A 43 -1.46 6.26 -5.12
CA ALA A 43 -0.19 6.24 -4.42
C ALA A 43 -0.34 7.00 -3.09
N THR A 44 0.05 6.38 -1.98
CA THR A 44 0.09 7.01 -0.66
C THR A 44 1.48 6.90 -0.06
N GLU A 45 2.11 8.03 0.18
CA GLU A 45 3.42 8.16 0.82
C GLU A 45 3.22 8.59 2.28
N VAL A 46 3.95 7.94 3.18
CA VAL A 46 3.88 8.14 4.63
C VAL A 46 5.22 8.68 5.11
N TYR A 47 5.16 9.72 5.92
CA TYR A 47 6.32 10.43 6.45
C TYR A 47 6.22 10.57 7.97
N ARG A 48 7.38 10.59 8.63
CA ARG A 48 7.54 10.94 10.03
C ARG A 48 8.10 12.36 10.14
N GLY A 49 7.50 13.20 10.97
CA GLY A 49 8.12 14.44 11.38
C GLY A 49 9.24 14.17 12.38
N GLU A 50 10.45 14.62 12.08
CA GLU A 50 11.57 14.62 13.03
C GLU A 50 11.62 15.91 13.86
N ASP A 51 11.23 17.03 13.25
CA ASP A 51 11.04 18.33 13.90
C ASP A 51 9.94 19.14 13.17
N ASP A 52 9.79 20.42 13.48
CA ASP A 52 8.75 21.29 12.91
C ASP A 52 8.92 21.58 11.40
N ALA A 53 10.06 21.24 10.79
CA ALA A 53 10.35 21.52 9.38
C ALA A 53 10.76 20.29 8.55
N ASN A 54 11.18 19.19 9.17
CA ASN A 54 11.77 18.04 8.51
C ASN A 54 10.88 16.80 8.53
N LEU A 55 10.72 16.19 7.36
CA LEU A 55 9.97 14.95 7.14
C LEU A 55 10.91 13.84 6.66
N VAL A 56 10.85 12.69 7.33
CA VAL A 56 11.53 11.47 6.91
C VAL A 56 10.53 10.53 6.25
N PRO A 57 10.77 10.09 5.00
CA PRO A 57 9.92 9.12 4.34
C PRO A 57 9.99 7.76 5.03
N LEU A 58 8.84 7.13 5.26
CA LEU A 58 8.72 5.84 5.93
C LEU A 58 8.33 4.73 4.97
N ALA A 59 7.20 4.91 4.28
CA ALA A 59 6.62 3.89 3.43
C ALA A 59 5.84 4.53 2.29
N LYS A 60 5.77 3.83 1.16
CA LYS A 60 4.88 4.17 0.06
C LYS A 60 4.06 2.96 -0.34
N TYR A 61 2.78 3.17 -0.56
CA TYR A 61 1.83 2.17 -1.00
C TYR A 61 1.27 2.63 -2.34
N VAL A 62 1.29 1.77 -3.34
CA VAL A 62 0.63 2.02 -4.62
C VAL A 62 -0.40 0.92 -4.81
N VAL A 63 -1.67 1.31 -4.88
CA VAL A 63 -2.78 0.38 -5.12
C VAL A 63 -3.32 0.64 -6.51
N LYS A 64 -3.41 -0.40 -7.32
CA LYS A 64 -4.07 -0.39 -8.62
C LYS A 64 -5.47 -0.96 -8.47
N TYR A 65 -6.42 -0.35 -9.15
CA TYR A 65 -7.82 -0.76 -9.13
C TYR A 65 -8.28 -1.25 -10.51
N SER A 66 -9.26 -2.16 -10.53
CA SER A 66 -10.03 -2.48 -11.73
C SER A 66 -10.99 -1.35 -12.06
N ASP A 67 -11.58 -1.39 -13.26
CA ASP A 67 -12.57 -0.39 -13.69
C ASP A 67 -13.83 -0.40 -12.80
N GLU A 68 -14.15 -1.54 -12.16
CA GLU A 68 -15.22 -1.64 -11.16
C GLU A 68 -14.81 -1.16 -9.75
N GLY A 69 -13.59 -0.64 -9.59
CA GLY A 69 -13.10 -0.06 -8.34
C GLY A 69 -12.58 -1.06 -7.31
N LYS A 70 -12.31 -2.31 -7.71
CA LYS A 70 -11.70 -3.33 -6.82
C LYS A 70 -10.19 -3.24 -6.86
N ALA A 71 -9.50 -3.39 -5.72
CA ALA A 71 -8.05 -3.41 -5.71
C ALA A 71 -7.55 -4.69 -6.38
N VAL A 72 -6.71 -4.58 -7.41
CA VAL A 72 -6.16 -5.74 -8.15
C VAL A 72 -4.67 -5.93 -7.90
N GLU A 73 -3.96 -4.88 -7.54
CA GLU A 73 -2.54 -4.95 -7.15
C GLU A 73 -2.26 -3.96 -6.02
N LYS A 74 -1.40 -4.33 -5.08
CA LYS A 74 -0.81 -3.42 -4.11
C LYS A 74 0.69 -3.63 -4.06
N THR A 75 1.45 -2.59 -4.36
CA THR A 75 2.91 -2.58 -4.20
C THR A 75 3.32 -1.72 -2.99
N ILE A 76 4.18 -2.26 -2.15
CA ILE A 76 4.75 -1.62 -0.97
C ILE A 76 6.22 -1.29 -1.22
N TYR A 77 6.59 -0.06 -0.91
CA TYR A 77 7.94 0.46 -1.04
C TYR A 77 8.44 0.97 0.31
N LYS A 78 9.75 0.81 0.53
CA LYS A 78 10.49 1.40 1.64
C LYS A 78 11.42 2.49 1.14
N TRP A 79 11.67 3.50 1.95
CA TRP A 79 12.63 4.53 1.60
C TRP A 79 14.05 4.04 1.83
N ASN A 80 14.89 4.14 0.81
CA ASN A 80 16.33 3.94 0.85
C ASN A 80 17.00 5.29 0.65
N VAL A 81 17.89 5.69 1.57
CA VAL A 81 18.56 7.01 1.53
C VAL A 81 19.40 7.21 0.25
N LYS A 82 19.93 6.13 -0.33
CA LYS A 82 20.76 6.17 -1.54
C LYS A 82 19.94 6.05 -2.83
N GLU A 83 18.89 5.24 -2.82
CA GLU A 83 18.16 4.86 -4.04
C GLU A 83 16.74 5.46 -4.14
N GLY A 84 16.24 6.08 -3.07
CA GLY A 84 14.87 6.55 -2.96
C GLY A 84 13.89 5.42 -2.63
N TRP A 85 12.68 5.46 -3.20
CA TRP A 85 11.68 4.42 -2.98
C TRP A 85 12.10 3.09 -3.62
N THR A 86 12.46 2.11 -2.80
CA THR A 86 12.78 0.74 -3.23
C THR A 86 11.58 -0.17 -2.97
N ALA A 87 11.18 -0.96 -3.96
CA ALA A 87 10.12 -1.95 -3.81
C ALA A 87 10.48 -2.96 -2.70
N GLN A 88 9.46 -3.46 -2.02
CA GLN A 88 9.60 -4.44 -0.95
C GLN A 88 8.69 -5.63 -1.20
N LEU A 89 7.38 -5.37 -1.33
CA LEU A 89 6.35 -6.39 -1.43
C LEU A 89 5.37 -6.04 -2.54
N LYS A 90 4.82 -7.04 -3.20
CA LYS A 90 3.69 -6.92 -4.12
C LYS A 90 2.63 -7.93 -3.72
N TYR A 91 1.38 -7.48 -3.75
CA TYR A 91 0.19 -8.30 -3.63
C TYR A 91 -0.61 -8.22 -4.92
N VAL A 92 -1.10 -9.35 -5.41
CA VAL A 92 -2.08 -9.42 -6.51
C VAL A 92 -3.34 -10.08 -5.98
N TYR A 93 -4.48 -9.43 -6.20
CA TYR A 93 -5.77 -9.87 -5.70
C TYR A 93 -6.58 -10.47 -6.84
N HIS A 94 -7.02 -11.71 -6.66
CA HIS A 94 -7.85 -12.42 -7.62
C HIS A 94 -9.27 -12.52 -7.09
N TYR A 95 -10.23 -12.43 -8.01
CA TYR A 95 -11.64 -12.47 -7.70
C TYR A 95 -12.33 -13.45 -8.62
N ASP A 96 -13.29 -14.19 -8.05
CA ASP A 96 -14.16 -15.07 -8.81
C ASP A 96 -15.20 -14.26 -9.63
N LEU A 97 -16.01 -14.97 -10.42
CA LEU A 97 -17.06 -14.37 -11.26
C LEU A 97 -18.18 -13.69 -10.44
N SER A 98 -18.37 -14.06 -9.18
CA SER A 98 -19.30 -13.38 -8.27
C SER A 98 -18.70 -12.08 -7.71
N GLY A 99 -17.40 -11.88 -7.94
CA GLY A 99 -16.65 -10.72 -7.52
C GLY A 99 -16.04 -10.84 -6.13
N LYS A 100 -15.96 -12.04 -5.57
CA LYS A 100 -15.39 -12.33 -4.26
C LYS A 100 -13.93 -12.73 -4.39
N MET A 101 -13.08 -12.31 -3.45
CA MET A 101 -11.65 -12.60 -3.53
C MET A 101 -11.41 -14.09 -3.29
N ASP A 102 -10.86 -14.80 -4.26
CA ASP A 102 -10.64 -16.26 -4.21
C ASP A 102 -9.15 -16.64 -4.13
N ALA A 103 -8.25 -15.70 -4.44
CA ALA A 103 -6.82 -15.88 -4.22
C ALA A 103 -6.07 -14.56 -3.96
N LEU A 104 -4.95 -14.69 -3.25
CA LEU A 104 -3.99 -13.64 -2.99
C LEU A 104 -2.58 -14.15 -3.32
N GLU A 105 -1.93 -13.53 -4.28
CA GLU A 105 -0.50 -13.75 -4.54
C GLU A 105 0.32 -12.70 -3.79
N TYR A 106 1.46 -13.13 -3.25
CA TYR A 106 2.42 -12.28 -2.56
C TYR A 106 3.85 -12.53 -3.07
N ALA A 107 4.51 -11.49 -3.55
CA ALA A 107 5.89 -11.54 -4.02
C ALA A 107 6.79 -10.56 -3.27
N GLU A 108 8.01 -11.00 -2.96
CA GLU A 108 9.06 -10.14 -2.43
C GLU A 108 9.94 -9.58 -3.54
N TRP A 109 10.47 -8.38 -3.31
CA TRP A 109 11.46 -7.77 -4.19
C TRP A 109 12.88 -8.32 -3.91
N ASP A 110 13.56 -8.78 -4.95
CA ASP A 110 14.99 -9.09 -4.95
C ASP A 110 15.77 -7.79 -5.22
N VAL A 111 16.39 -7.25 -4.16
CA VAL A 111 17.13 -5.98 -4.23
C VAL A 111 18.38 -6.10 -5.10
N ASP A 112 19.05 -7.25 -5.09
CA ASP A 112 20.30 -7.46 -5.80
C ASP A 112 20.06 -7.59 -7.31
N LYS A 113 19.00 -8.32 -7.70
CA LYS A 113 18.60 -8.49 -9.10
C LYS A 113 17.69 -7.39 -9.63
N LYS A 114 17.14 -6.56 -8.75
CA LYS A 114 16.17 -5.49 -9.07
C LYS A 114 14.95 -6.02 -9.82
N GLN A 115 14.39 -7.12 -9.32
CA GLN A 115 13.18 -7.75 -9.87
C GLN A 115 12.34 -8.39 -8.77
N TRP A 116 11.09 -8.77 -9.07
CA TRP A 116 10.29 -9.60 -8.17
C TRP A 116 10.86 -11.02 -8.13
N LYS A 117 10.81 -11.69 -6.97
CA LYS A 117 11.18 -13.11 -6.87
C LYS A 117 10.18 -13.96 -7.67
N ASP A 118 10.69 -14.97 -8.37
CA ASP A 118 9.93 -15.76 -9.35
C ASP A 118 8.91 -16.74 -8.74
N ASN A 119 8.95 -16.96 -7.42
CA ASN A 119 8.04 -17.86 -6.69
C ASN A 119 7.22 -17.05 -5.68
N PRO A 120 6.10 -16.42 -6.09
CA PRO A 120 5.20 -15.79 -5.14
C PRO A 120 4.57 -16.84 -4.22
N TYR A 121 4.27 -16.45 -2.99
CA TYR A 121 3.39 -17.22 -2.11
C TYR A 121 1.95 -17.03 -2.59
N LEU A 122 1.17 -18.09 -2.61
CA LEU A 122 -0.22 -18.07 -3.05
C LEU A 122 -1.11 -18.55 -1.92
N THR A 123 -2.07 -17.72 -1.53
CA THR A 123 -3.11 -18.10 -0.58
C THR A 123 -4.44 -18.16 -1.32
N MET A 124 -5.11 -19.32 -1.30
CA MET A 124 -6.43 -19.51 -1.91
C MET A 124 -7.53 -19.53 -0.86
N TYR A 125 -8.62 -18.83 -1.13
CA TYR A 125 -9.82 -18.76 -0.29
C TYR A 125 -10.94 -19.56 -0.95
N LEU A 126 -11.33 -20.66 -0.31
CA LEU A 126 -12.42 -21.51 -0.79
C LEU A 126 -13.67 -21.20 0.01
N TYR A 127 -14.80 -21.12 -0.69
CA TYR A 127 -16.08 -20.75 -0.11
C TYR A 127 -17.13 -21.84 -0.30
N THR A 128 -18.09 -21.90 0.63
CA THR A 128 -19.30 -22.70 0.46
C THR A 128 -20.19 -22.09 -0.63
N GLY A 129 -21.17 -22.85 -1.12
CA GLY A 129 -22.17 -22.33 -2.08
C GLY A 129 -23.04 -21.19 -1.51
N GLU A 130 -23.08 -21.03 -0.20
CA GLU A 130 -23.79 -19.95 0.51
C GLU A 130 -22.93 -18.68 0.65
N GLY A 131 -21.64 -18.77 0.30
CA GLY A 131 -20.71 -17.65 0.39
C GLY A 131 -19.98 -17.53 1.73
N ASP A 132 -19.96 -18.57 2.56
CA ASP A 132 -19.15 -18.59 3.78
C ASP A 132 -17.73 -19.11 3.49
N LEU A 133 -16.72 -18.61 4.20
CA LEU A 133 -15.34 -19.09 4.06
C LEU A 133 -15.26 -20.53 4.58
N LEU A 134 -14.89 -21.44 3.69
CA LEU A 134 -14.75 -22.87 3.98
C LEU A 134 -13.33 -23.18 4.45
N THR A 135 -12.30 -22.78 3.69
CA THR A 135 -10.90 -23.02 4.03
C THR A 135 -9.94 -22.05 3.35
N ILE A 136 -8.73 -21.95 3.91
CA ILE A 136 -7.59 -21.22 3.36
C ILE A 136 -6.48 -22.24 3.05
N ASN A 137 -5.94 -22.22 1.83
CA ASN A 137 -4.81 -23.05 1.42
C ASN A 137 -3.60 -22.15 1.09
N GLU A 138 -2.41 -22.53 1.54
CA GLU A 138 -1.13 -21.82 1.35
C GLU A 138 -0.07 -22.72 0.70
#